data_AF-A0A2Z6CWG5-F1
#
_entry.id   AF-A0A2Z6CWG5-F1
#
_cell.length_a   1.000
_cell.length_b   1.000
_cell.length_c   1.000
_cell.angle_alpha   90.00
_cell.angle_beta   90.00
_cell.angle_gamma   90.00
#
_symmetry.space_group_name_H-M   'P 1'
#
loop_
_entity.id
_entity.type
_entity.pdbx_description
1 polymer ?
#
loop_
_entity_poly.entity_id
_entity_poly.type
_entity_poly.pdbx_seq_one_letter_code
_entity_poly.pdbx_strand_id
1 'polypeptide(L)'
;MEFLADIEVEVEFVIQHSRNLRNIVVKHFELPGVSFRVTPDSTIGGCSIEALDIPPRANHPDGKPRYDLLNFRLTTKLDCSNFKSGQKVLVEKLQFY
;
A
#
# COMPACT_ATOMS: atom_id res chain seq x y z
N MET A 1 -16.65 3.58 -13.96
CA MET A 1 -16.51 5.05 -14.14
C MET A 1 -15.26 5.41 -13.39
N GLU A 2 -14.23 5.90 -14.07
CA GLU A 2 -12.92 6.11 -13.43
C GLU A 2 -12.93 7.40 -12.62
N PHE A 3 -12.50 7.34 -11.37
CA PHE A 3 -12.33 8.52 -10.52
C PHE A 3 -11.08 8.40 -9.66
N LEU A 4 -10.50 9.55 -9.34
CA LEU A 4 -9.38 9.66 -8.42
C LEU A 4 -9.93 9.76 -7.00
N ALA A 5 -9.38 8.97 -6.09
CA ALA A 5 -9.70 9.09 -4.67
C ALA A 5 -8.50 8.79 -3.79
N ASP A 6 -8.63 9.22 -2.54
CA ASP A 6 -7.70 8.97 -1.47
C ASP A 6 -8.34 7.96 -0.51
N ILE A 7 -7.54 7.03 0.03
CA ILE A 7 -8.01 6.00 0.96
C ILE A 7 -7.19 5.99 2.24
N GLU A 8 -7.85 5.87 3.38
CA GLU A 8 -7.15 5.58 4.64
C GLU A 8 -6.88 4.08 4.75
N VAL A 9 -5.63 3.74 5.06
CA VAL A 9 -5.17 2.35 5.24
C VAL A 9 -4.36 2.26 6.52
N GLU A 10 -4.19 1.04 7.03
CA GLU A 10 -3.31 0.78 8.16
C GLU A 10 -2.10 -0.03 7.74
N VAL A 11 -0.92 0.38 8.18
CA VAL A 11 0.33 -0.32 7.89
C VAL A 11 0.34 -1.64 8.66
N GLU A 12 0.47 -2.75 7.95
CA GLU A 12 0.56 -4.08 8.55
C GLU A 12 2.03 -4.49 8.68
N PHE A 13 2.80 -4.36 7.59
CA PHE A 13 4.19 -4.82 7.54
C PHE A 13 5.09 -3.89 6.73
N VAL A 14 6.36 -3.81 7.13
CA VAL A 14 7.42 -3.09 6.39
C VAL A 14 8.58 -4.05 6.14
N ILE A 15 8.88 -4.31 4.88
CA ILE A 15 9.94 -5.22 4.45
C ILE A 15 11.02 -4.42 3.73
N GLN A 16 12.27 -4.54 4.18
CA GLN A 16 13.40 -3.91 3.50
C GLN A 16 13.86 -4.80 2.35
N HIS A 17 13.79 -4.29 1.12
CA HIS A 17 14.27 -4.97 -0.08
C HIS A 17 15.35 -4.12 -0.75
N SER A 18 16.55 -4.67 -0.91
CA SER A 18 17.73 -3.93 -1.37
C SER A 18 18.08 -2.75 -0.43
N ARG A 19 19.27 -2.15 -0.58
CA ARG A 19 19.73 -1.13 0.38
C ARG A 19 18.85 0.14 0.40
N ASN A 20 18.02 0.39 -0.61
CA ASN A 20 17.34 1.67 -0.80
C ASN A 20 15.81 1.62 -0.96
N LEU A 21 15.20 0.44 -1.09
CA LEU A 21 13.76 0.32 -1.32
C LEU A 21 13.08 -0.38 -0.14
N ARG A 22 11.81 -0.06 0.08
CA ARG A 22 10.98 -0.70 1.12
C ARG A 22 9.65 -1.08 0.52
N ASN A 23 9.21 -2.30 0.81
CA ASN A 23 7.85 -2.73 0.54
C ASN A 23 7.03 -2.49 1.81
N ILE A 24 5.87 -1.87 1.63
CA ILE A 24 4.91 -1.61 2.69
C ILE A 24 3.64 -2.35 2.31
N VAL A 25 3.21 -3.22 3.23
CA VAL A 25 1.92 -3.91 3.14
C VAL A 25 0.95 -3.19 4.05
N VAL A 26 -0.20 -2.80 3.51
CA VAL A 26 -1.23 -2.07 4.23
C VAL A 26 -2.58 -2.75 4.11
N LYS A 27 -3.41 -2.62 5.14
CA LYS A 27 -4.78 -3.12 5.19
C LYS A 27 -5.74 -2.04 4.77
N HIS A 28 -6.61 -2.37 3.82
CA HIS A 28 -7.74 -1.52 3.47
C HIS A 28 -8.93 -1.81 4.40
N PHE A 29 -9.56 -0.75 4.92
CA PHE A 29 -10.62 -0.91 5.94
C PHE A 29 -12.01 -1.14 5.37
N GLU A 30 -12.31 -0.58 4.19
CA GLU A 30 -13.72 -0.37 3.84
C GLU A 30 -14.24 -1.17 2.63
N LEU A 31 -13.39 -1.60 1.70
CA LEU A 31 -13.90 -2.28 0.49
C LEU A 31 -13.01 -3.44 0.03
N PRO A 32 -13.45 -4.70 0.22
CA PRO A 32 -12.97 -5.81 -0.58
C PRO A 32 -13.55 -5.70 -2.00
N GLY A 33 -12.69 -5.81 -3.02
CA GLY A 33 -13.13 -6.01 -4.42
C GLY A 33 -13.15 -4.78 -5.33
N VAL A 34 -12.61 -3.64 -4.91
CA VAL A 34 -12.43 -2.50 -5.83
C VAL A 34 -11.08 -2.60 -6.52
N SER A 35 -11.11 -2.60 -7.85
CA SER A 35 -9.91 -2.55 -8.67
C SER A 35 -9.39 -1.12 -8.70
N PHE A 36 -8.12 -0.93 -8.36
CA PHE A 36 -7.47 0.38 -8.40
C PHE A 36 -6.13 0.29 -9.11
N ARG A 37 -5.65 1.45 -9.55
CA ARG A 37 -4.33 1.65 -10.12
C ARG A 37 -3.64 2.81 -9.41
N VAL A 38 -2.35 2.63 -9.14
CA VAL A 38 -1.45 3.71 -8.69
C VAL A 38 -1.06 4.58 -9.89
N THR A 39 -1.28 5.88 -9.77
CA THR A 39 -0.82 6.88 -10.74
C THR A 39 0.65 7.24 -10.48
N PRO A 40 1.36 7.85 -11.45
CA PRO A 40 2.75 8.26 -11.25
C PRO A 40 2.99 9.24 -10.09
N ASP A 41 1.93 9.91 -9.63
CA ASP A 41 1.94 10.90 -8.57
C ASP A 41 1.24 10.43 -7.28
N SER A 42 0.88 9.15 -7.17
CA SER A 42 0.32 8.61 -5.92
C SER A 42 1.36 8.61 -4.81
N THR A 43 0.85 8.81 -3.60
CA THR A 43 1.64 8.89 -2.37
C THR A 43 1.02 8.04 -1.27
N ILE A 44 1.83 7.55 -0.33
CA ILE A 44 1.38 7.00 0.96
C ILE A 44 1.98 7.83 2.09
N GLY A 45 1.13 8.50 2.89
CA GLY A 45 1.61 9.41 3.93
C GLY A 45 2.60 10.46 3.41
N GLY A 46 2.35 11.00 2.20
CA GLY A 46 3.23 11.96 1.52
C GLY A 46 4.44 11.36 0.78
N CYS A 47 4.59 10.03 0.77
CA CYS A 47 5.73 9.35 0.15
C CYS A 47 5.39 8.73 -1.19
N SER A 48 6.18 8.98 -2.23
CA SER A 48 5.96 8.40 -3.55
C SER A 48 6.01 6.87 -3.52
N ILE A 49 5.01 6.27 -4.18
CA ILE A 49 4.83 4.81 -4.23
C ILE A 49 4.67 4.30 -5.65
N GLU A 50 4.83 3.00 -5.77
CA GLU A 50 4.34 2.19 -6.87
C GLU A 50 3.57 0.99 -6.30
N ALA A 51 2.54 0.53 -7.02
CA ALA A 51 1.88 -0.73 -6.69
C ALA A 51 2.76 -1.90 -7.14
N LEU A 52 2.88 -2.91 -6.28
CA LEU A 52 3.43 -4.18 -6.68
C LEU A 52 2.26 -5.08 -7.11
N ASP A 53 2.19 -5.45 -8.39
CA ASP A 53 1.20 -6.39 -8.96
C ASP A 53 1.35 -7.84 -8.44
N ILE A 54 1.95 -8.00 -7.26
CA ILE A 54 2.09 -9.25 -6.56
C ILE A 54 1.25 -9.20 -5.28
N PRO A 55 0.41 -10.23 -5.04
CA PRO A 55 -0.34 -10.31 -3.79
C PRO A 55 0.64 -10.32 -2.61
N PRO A 56 0.26 -9.70 -1.47
CA PRO A 56 1.04 -9.77 -0.26
C PRO A 56 1.36 -11.22 0.10
N ARG A 57 2.61 -11.48 0.53
CA ARG A 57 3.02 -12.82 0.99
C ARG A 57 2.37 -13.23 2.31
N ALA A 58 1.62 -12.33 2.94
CA ALA A 58 0.89 -12.60 4.16
C ALA A 58 -0.34 -13.46 3.83
N ASN A 59 -0.51 -14.55 4.56
CA ASN A 59 -1.75 -15.32 4.58
C ASN A 59 -2.60 -14.90 5.77
N HIS A 60 -3.91 -15.05 5.66
CA HIS A 60 -4.79 -15.05 6.81
C HIS A 60 -4.39 -16.19 7.76
N PRO A 61 -4.74 -16.11 9.05
CA PRO A 61 -4.54 -17.21 10.00
C PRO A 61 -5.16 -18.55 9.54
N ASP A 62 -6.17 -18.49 8.66
CA ASP A 62 -6.83 -19.67 8.08
C ASP A 62 -6.10 -20.25 6.84
N GLY A 63 -4.94 -19.71 6.49
CA GLY A 63 -4.11 -20.16 5.36
C GLY A 63 -4.52 -19.61 4.00
N LYS A 64 -5.57 -18.78 3.89
CA LYS A 64 -5.97 -18.15 2.62
C LYS A 64 -5.11 -16.92 2.30
N PRO A 65 -4.91 -16.58 1.02
CA PRO A 65 -4.23 -15.34 0.64
C PRO A 65 -4.97 -14.10 1.17
N ARG A 66 -4.23 -13.10 1.67
CA ARG A 66 -4.76 -11.80 2.13
C ARG A 66 -5.04 -10.86 0.96
N TYR A 67 -6.21 -11.00 0.31
CA TYR A 67 -6.63 -10.07 -0.76
C TYR A 67 -7.14 -8.72 -0.22
N ASP A 68 -7.34 -8.61 1.09
CA ASP A 68 -7.66 -7.37 1.82
C ASP A 68 -6.43 -6.46 2.01
N LEU A 69 -5.24 -6.96 1.68
CA LEU A 69 -3.98 -6.27 1.85
C LEU A 69 -3.45 -5.74 0.50
N LEU A 70 -2.92 -4.53 0.53
CA LEU A 70 -2.30 -3.87 -0.61
C LEU A 70 -0.78 -3.84 -0.42
N ASN A 71 -0.03 -3.97 -1.52
CA ASN A 71 1.43 -4.01 -1.50
C ASN A 71 2.01 -2.86 -2.30
N PHE A 72 2.75 -1.98 -1.63
CA PHE A 72 3.36 -0.81 -2.23
C PHE A 72 4.87 -0.84 -2.07
N ARG A 73 5.61 -0.34 -3.05
CA ARG A 73 7.05 -0.07 -2.91
C ARG A 73 7.28 1.43 -2.84
N LEU A 74 7.99 1.87 -1.80
CA LEU A 74 8.47 3.25 -1.71
C LEU A 74 9.58 3.48 -2.72
N THR A 75 9.50 4.58 -3.47
CA THR A 75 10.50 4.91 -4.51
C THR A 75 11.66 5.76 -3.98
N THR A 76 11.52 6.41 -2.81
CA THR A 76 12.58 7.22 -2.19
C THR A 76 12.70 6.97 -0.67
N LYS A 77 13.92 7.16 -0.13
CA LYS A 77 14.30 6.70 1.22
C LYS A 77 14.29 7.77 2.31
N LEU A 78 14.52 9.04 1.96
CA LEU A 78 15.02 10.04 2.91
C LEU A 78 13.93 10.59 3.84
N ASP A 79 12.72 10.81 3.35
CA ASP A 79 11.64 11.40 4.16
C ASP A 79 10.59 10.36 4.64
N CYS A 80 10.72 9.11 4.17
CA CYS A 80 9.68 8.08 4.27
C CYS A 80 10.01 6.92 5.21
N SER A 81 11.02 7.08 6.07
CA SER A 81 11.65 5.98 6.80
C SER A 81 10.91 5.52 8.07
N ASN A 82 9.80 6.13 8.44
CA ASN A 82 9.29 6.06 9.82
C ASN A 82 7.91 5.39 9.98
N PHE A 83 7.44 4.65 8.97
CA PHE A 83 6.19 3.89 9.11
C PHE A 83 6.29 2.80 10.18
N LYS A 84 5.23 2.66 10.99
CA LYS A 84 5.10 1.64 12.04
C LYS A 84 3.90 0.74 11.74
N SER A 85 3.98 -0.53 12.12
CA SER A 85 2.80 -1.42 12.07
C SER A 85 1.69 -0.88 12.98
N GLY A 86 0.44 -0.95 12.54
CA GLY A 86 -0.73 -0.33 13.16
C GLY A 86 -0.88 1.17 12.88
N GLN A 87 0.04 1.79 12.13
CA GLN A 87 -0.09 3.21 11.78
C GLN A 87 -1.12 3.42 10.68
N LYS A 88 -2.07 4.32 10.91
CA LYS A 88 -2.98 4.81 9.88
C LYS A 88 -2.28 5.82 8.97
N VAL A 89 -2.41 5.62 7.66
CA VAL A 89 -1.81 6.47 6.63
C VAL A 89 -2.80 6.67 5.49
N LEU A 90 -2.70 7.83 4.82
CA LEU A 90 -3.49 8.12 3.63
C LEU A 90 -2.73 7.67 2.39
N VAL A 91 -3.38 6.92 1.50
CA VAL A 91 -2.90 6.69 0.14
C VAL A 91 -3.67 7.61 -0.78
N GLU A 92 -2.97 8.50 -1.46
CA GLU A 92 -3.58 9.56 -2.26
C GLU A 92 -3.50 9.25 -3.75
N LYS A 93 -4.46 9.78 -4.50
CA LYS A 93 -4.50 9.75 -5.97
C LYS A 93 -4.47 8.34 -6.56
N LEU A 94 -5.28 7.46 -6.01
CA LEU A 94 -5.55 6.17 -6.64
C LEU A 94 -6.66 6.33 -7.68
N GLN A 95 -6.50 5.68 -8.83
CA GLN A 95 -7.54 5.62 -9.86
C GLN A 95 -8.34 4.34 -9.68
N PHE A 96 -9.65 4.46 -9.42
CA PHE A 96 -10.56 3.32 -9.20
C PHE A 96 -11.36 2.98 -10.47
N TYR A 97 -11.68 1.70 -10.66
CA TYR A 97 -12.39 1.16 -11.85
C TYR A 97 -13.63 0.35 -11.48
#